data_AF-H2Y950-F1
#
_entry.id   AF-H2Y950-F1
#
_cell.length_a   1.000
_cell.length_b   1.000
_cell.length_c   1.000
_cell.angle_alpha   90.00
_cell.angle_beta   90.00
_cell.angle_gamma   90.00
#
_symmetry.space_group_name_H-M   'P 1'
#
loop_
_entity.id
_entity.type
_entity.pdbx_description
1 polymer ?
#
loop_
_entity_poly.entity_id
_entity_poly.type
_entity_poly.pdbx_seq_one_letter_code
_entity_poly.pdbx_strand_id
1 'polypeptide(L)'
;MPEFYLTAGARLYKCLREYFAPSQPFEKLPDMKPTLISFTLFLSNFHCDARLINNDVKTMLANTITTFITYPIQLQAIEDMPSENLHSFVRNMLYAYDEDKPWTSVGHRILATLWRGSGFAMRYDHPPYMAKVKKLLNREHDPYVPKRLLACVQEMLLSEPVLAGKFVHSILEHLNWSFSEFIGQLQEVQQQSNRGWNSATGLLASLDAAALRQLRIVDMLFELSVSLMRVLELTMAV
;
A
#
# COMPACT_ATOMS: atom_id res chain seq x y z
N MET A 1 13.48 0.47 24.56
CA MET A 1 12.04 0.74 24.77
C MET A 1 11.30 -0.59 24.66
N PRO A 2 10.45 -0.98 25.61
CA PRO A 2 9.65 -2.20 25.50
C PRO A 2 8.74 -2.23 24.27
N GLU A 3 8.61 -3.38 23.61
CA GLU A 3 7.76 -3.59 22.41
C GLU A 3 6.28 -3.26 22.68
N PHE A 4 5.84 -3.39 23.93
CA PHE A 4 4.51 -2.99 24.37
C PHE A 4 4.16 -1.56 23.97
N TYR A 5 5.09 -0.60 24.09
CA TYR A 5 4.82 0.79 23.73
C TYR A 5 4.61 0.97 22.22
N LEU A 6 5.31 0.17 21.41
CA LEU A 6 5.14 0.20 19.95
C LEU A 6 3.77 -0.32 19.54
N THR A 7 3.37 -1.46 20.12
CA THR A 7 2.07 -2.08 19.87
C THR A 7 0.91 -1.23 20.38
N ALA A 8 1.04 -0.65 21.56
CA ALA A 8 0.06 0.27 22.12
C ALA A 8 -0.12 1.51 21.24
N GLY A 9 0.98 2.14 20.80
CA GLY A 9 0.92 3.33 19.93
C GLY A 9 0.20 3.06 18.60
N ALA A 10 0.55 1.96 17.92
CA ALA A 10 -0.11 1.55 16.68
C ALA A 10 -1.61 1.27 16.87
N ARG A 11 -1.98 0.57 17.95
CA ARG A 11 -3.38 0.27 18.28
C ARG A 11 -4.17 1.51 18.65
N LEU A 12 -3.58 2.44 19.41
CA LEU A 12 -4.23 3.68 19.80
C LEU A 12 -4.58 4.54 18.59
N TYR A 13 -3.69 4.66 17.60
CA TYR A 13 -4.01 5.35 16.34
C TYR A 13 -5.21 4.70 15.63
N LYS A 14 -5.21 3.36 15.53
CA LYS A 14 -6.34 2.63 14.95
C LYS A 14 -7.64 2.89 15.71
N CYS A 15 -7.60 2.84 17.05
CA CYS A 15 -8.75 3.14 17.89
C CYS A 15 -9.27 4.57 17.70
N LEU A 16 -8.35 5.54 17.65
CA LEU A 16 -8.67 6.96 17.48
C LEU A 16 -9.35 7.23 16.13
N ARG A 17 -9.07 6.41 15.12
CA ARG A 17 -9.69 6.53 13.80
C ARG A 17 -11.02 5.79 13.67
N GLU A 18 -11.08 4.54 14.15
CA GLU A 18 -12.22 3.66 13.89
C GLU A 18 -13.35 3.79 14.92
N TYR A 19 -13.05 4.25 16.14
CA TYR A 19 -13.99 4.21 17.28
C TYR A 19 -14.41 5.59 17.79
N PHE A 20 -14.02 6.68 17.14
CA PHE A 20 -14.56 7.99 17.48
C PHE A 20 -15.99 8.16 16.99
N ALA A 21 -16.83 8.79 17.82
CA ALA A 21 -18.25 8.92 17.55
C ALA A 21 -18.49 9.66 16.23
N PRO A 22 -19.48 9.24 15.41
CA PRO A 22 -19.79 9.89 14.12
C PRO A 22 -20.21 11.36 14.28
N SER A 23 -20.51 11.81 15.51
CA SER A 23 -20.80 13.21 15.86
C SER A 23 -19.56 14.12 15.90
N GLN A 24 -18.34 13.57 15.98
CA GLN A 24 -17.10 14.32 15.82
C GLN A 24 -16.19 13.64 14.79
N PRO A 25 -16.08 14.21 13.58
CA PRO A 25 -15.18 13.67 12.57
C PRO A 25 -13.72 13.80 13.04
N PHE A 26 -12.90 12.81 12.69
CA PHE A 26 -11.49 12.71 13.08
C PHE A 26 -10.70 14.00 12.80
N GLU A 27 -11.00 14.65 11.68
CA GLU A 27 -10.34 15.85 11.18
C GLU A 27 -10.59 17.10 12.05
N LYS A 28 -11.65 17.08 12.87
CA LYS A 28 -12.03 18.20 13.74
C LYS A 28 -11.52 18.04 15.18
N LEU A 29 -10.74 16.99 15.46
CA LEU A 29 -10.16 16.79 16.79
C LEU A 29 -9.12 17.88 17.09
N PRO A 30 -9.08 18.40 18.33
CA PRO A 30 -8.06 19.36 18.73
C PRO A 30 -6.66 18.75 18.62
N ASP A 31 -5.68 19.56 18.22
CA ASP A 31 -4.27 19.17 18.09
C ASP A 31 -4.02 17.94 17.20
N MET A 32 -4.94 17.65 16.28
CA MET A 32 -4.84 16.50 15.38
C MET A 32 -3.56 16.56 14.53
N LYS A 33 -3.27 17.72 13.91
CA LYS A 33 -2.11 17.86 13.02
C LYS A 33 -0.77 17.65 13.76
N PRO A 34 -0.48 18.30 14.90
CA PRO A 34 0.70 18.02 15.71
C PRO A 34 0.81 16.55 16.17
N THR A 35 -0.32 15.94 16.53
CA THR A 35 -0.39 14.52 16.95
C THR A 35 -0.03 13.59 15.80
N LEU A 36 -0.55 13.83 14.59
CA LEU A 36 -0.21 13.06 13.40
C LEU A 36 1.27 13.19 13.06
N ILE A 37 1.85 14.40 13.11
CA ILE A 37 3.29 14.61 12.86
C ILE A 37 4.15 13.88 13.90
N SER A 38 3.74 13.91 15.18
CA SER A 38 4.43 13.16 16.23
C SER A 38 4.37 11.65 15.98
N PHE A 39 3.24 11.16 15.47
CA PHE A 39 3.08 9.76 15.10
C PHE A 39 3.88 9.37 13.86
N THR A 40 4.02 10.25 12.86
CA THR A 40 4.87 9.98 11.69
C THR A 40 6.35 9.92 12.07
N LEU A 41 6.81 10.80 12.97
CA LEU A 41 8.16 10.74 13.54
C LEU A 41 8.41 9.43 14.30
N PHE A 42 7.42 8.96 15.04
CA PHE A 42 7.45 7.65 15.67
C PHE A 42 7.58 6.54 14.61
N LEU A 43 6.72 6.52 13.59
CA LEU A 43 6.74 5.48 12.55
C LEU A 43 8.06 5.47 11.76
N SER A 44 8.61 6.63 11.41
CA SER A 44 9.87 6.75 10.65
C SER A 44 11.07 6.16 11.38
N ASN A 45 11.08 6.27 12.70
CA ASN A 45 12.21 5.82 13.53
C ASN A 45 12.19 4.32 13.78
N PHE A 46 11.00 3.68 13.78
CA PHE A 46 10.85 2.32 14.30
C PHE A 46 10.61 1.24 13.24
N HIS A 47 10.14 1.53 12.02
CA HIS A 47 9.82 0.43 11.08
C HIS A 47 11.05 -0.33 10.56
N CYS A 48 12.21 0.30 10.55
CA CYS A 48 13.50 -0.32 10.19
C CYS A 48 14.53 -0.30 11.33
N ASP A 49 14.11 -0.08 12.58
CA ASP A 49 15.04 -0.10 13.72
C ASP A 49 15.61 -1.51 13.90
N ALA A 50 16.94 -1.64 13.75
CA ALA A 50 17.65 -2.90 13.87
C ALA A 50 17.50 -3.55 15.25
N ARG A 51 17.19 -2.77 16.29
CA ARG A 51 16.95 -3.25 17.65
C ARG A 51 15.62 -3.98 17.80
N LEU A 52 14.69 -3.81 16.85
CA LEU A 52 13.48 -4.61 16.81
C LEU A 52 13.80 -5.97 16.21
N ILE A 53 13.73 -7.00 17.05
CA ILE A 53 14.00 -8.38 16.64
C ILE A 53 12.68 -9.07 16.25
N ASN A 54 11.58 -8.70 16.90
CA ASN A 54 10.28 -9.30 16.68
C ASN A 54 9.66 -8.91 15.32
N ASN A 55 9.55 -9.89 14.42
CA ASN A 55 8.99 -9.70 13.08
C ASN A 55 7.49 -9.39 13.08
N ASP A 56 6.74 -9.83 14.09
CA ASP A 56 5.31 -9.53 14.20
C ASP A 56 5.06 -8.05 14.48
N VAL A 57 5.90 -7.45 15.32
CA VAL A 57 5.84 -6.01 15.62
C VAL A 57 6.22 -5.19 14.38
N LYS A 58 7.25 -5.60 13.63
CA LYS A 58 7.61 -4.96 12.36
C LYS A 58 6.47 -5.02 11.36
N THR A 59 5.85 -6.19 11.22
CA THR A 59 4.71 -6.40 10.32
C THR A 59 3.52 -5.54 10.72
N MET A 60 3.21 -5.46 12.02
CA MET A 60 2.16 -4.59 12.55
C MET A 60 2.45 -3.10 12.28
N LEU A 61 3.69 -2.64 12.50
CA LEU A 61 4.09 -1.26 12.21
C LEU A 61 3.97 -0.94 10.72
N ALA A 62 4.41 -1.84 9.85
CA ALA A 62 4.31 -1.67 8.40
C ALA A 62 2.84 -1.63 7.93
N ASN A 63 1.97 -2.47 8.50
CA ASN A 63 0.52 -2.42 8.26
C ASN A 63 -0.10 -1.11 8.78
N THR A 64 0.42 -0.60 9.89
CA THR A 64 0.00 0.71 10.44
C THR A 64 0.38 1.84 9.51
N ILE A 65 1.61 1.85 8.96
CA ILE A 65 2.03 2.81 7.93
C ILE A 65 1.13 2.71 6.71
N THR A 66 0.88 1.50 6.21
CA THR A 66 -0.03 1.25 5.08
C THR A 66 -1.42 1.85 5.32
N THR A 67 -1.97 1.68 6.52
CA THR A 67 -3.27 2.25 6.91
C THR A 67 -3.18 3.76 7.15
N PHE A 68 -2.02 4.28 7.49
CA PHE A 68 -1.83 5.70 7.78
C PHE A 68 -1.85 6.51 6.47
N ILE A 69 -1.03 6.10 5.50
CA ILE A 69 -0.86 6.76 4.20
C ILE A 69 -2.07 6.65 3.26
N THR A 70 -3.06 5.78 3.53
CA THR A 70 -4.30 5.70 2.72
C THR A 70 -5.13 6.97 2.78
N TYR A 71 -4.83 7.86 3.70
CA TYR A 71 -5.65 9.02 4.00
C TYR A 71 -4.89 10.32 3.74
N PRO A 72 -5.48 11.28 3.00
CA PRO A 72 -4.81 12.50 2.56
C PRO A 72 -4.16 13.32 3.68
N ILE A 73 -4.87 13.52 4.79
CA ILE A 73 -4.41 14.37 5.91
C ILE A 73 -3.21 13.75 6.63
N GLN A 74 -3.20 12.43 6.76
CA GLN A 74 -2.10 11.66 7.32
C GLN A 74 -0.89 11.66 6.39
N LEU A 75 -1.13 11.52 5.09
CA LEU A 75 -0.08 11.61 4.09
C LEU A 75 0.55 13.02 4.04
N GLN A 76 -0.25 14.07 4.19
CA GLN A 76 0.25 15.43 4.38
C GLN A 76 1.09 15.57 5.66
N ALA A 77 0.72 14.92 6.76
CA ALA A 77 1.51 14.93 7.99
C ALA A 77 2.91 14.31 7.82
N ILE A 78 3.05 13.31 6.93
CA ILE A 78 4.36 12.75 6.56
C ILE A 78 5.19 13.80 5.82
N GLU A 79 4.58 14.53 4.89
CA GLU A 79 5.27 15.61 4.17
C GLU A 79 5.60 16.81 5.04
N ASP A 80 4.87 17.05 6.12
CA ASP A 80 5.13 18.13 7.06
C ASP A 80 6.27 17.80 8.06
N MET A 81 6.85 16.60 8.01
CA MET A 81 8.00 16.24 8.85
C MET A 81 9.26 17.06 8.53
N PRO A 82 10.19 17.19 9.50
CA PRO A 82 11.54 17.70 9.24
C PRO A 82 12.23 16.89 8.14
N SER A 83 13.05 17.54 7.32
CA SER A 83 13.68 16.89 6.14
C SER A 83 14.47 15.64 6.52
N GLU A 84 15.24 15.67 7.60
CA GLU A 84 16.04 14.52 8.04
C GLU A 84 15.19 13.26 8.34
N ASN A 85 14.03 13.46 8.99
CA ASN A 85 13.09 12.36 9.26
C ASN A 85 12.39 11.89 7.99
N LEU A 86 12.05 12.81 7.07
CA LEU A 86 11.47 12.46 5.77
C LEU A 86 12.45 11.62 4.93
N HIS A 87 13.72 12.02 4.87
CA HIS A 87 14.77 11.22 4.21
C HIS A 87 14.92 9.86 4.87
N SER A 88 14.97 9.80 6.21
CA SER A 88 15.06 8.52 6.93
C SER A 88 13.85 7.63 6.65
N PHE A 89 12.64 8.19 6.63
CA PHE A 89 11.41 7.49 6.30
C PHE A 89 11.46 6.90 4.88
N VAL A 90 11.82 7.73 3.89
CA VAL A 90 11.95 7.32 2.48
C VAL A 90 13.03 6.25 2.33
N ARG A 91 14.18 6.40 2.97
CA ARG A 91 15.27 5.41 2.95
C ARG A 91 14.83 4.08 3.50
N ASN A 92 14.22 4.09 4.68
CA ASN A 92 13.73 2.89 5.33
C ASN A 92 12.60 2.22 4.50
N MET A 93 11.81 3.02 3.78
CA MET A 93 10.78 2.54 2.88
C MET A 93 11.38 1.87 1.63
N LEU A 94 12.42 2.44 1.02
CA LEU A 94 13.12 1.82 -0.11
C LEU A 94 13.92 0.59 0.33
N TYR A 95 14.51 0.62 1.52
CA TYR A 95 15.26 -0.51 2.09
C TYR A 95 14.38 -1.70 2.47
N ALA A 96 13.08 -1.48 2.63
CA ALA A 96 12.10 -2.55 2.82
C ALA A 96 11.98 -3.53 1.63
N TYR A 97 12.68 -3.25 0.53
CA TYR A 97 12.73 -4.04 -0.70
C TYR A 97 13.96 -4.95 -0.82
N ASP A 98 14.85 -4.96 0.18
CA ASP A 98 15.95 -5.94 0.22
C ASP A 98 15.38 -7.36 0.40
N GLU A 99 15.83 -8.29 -0.44
CA GLU A 99 15.22 -9.61 -0.72
C GLU A 99 14.96 -10.49 0.53
N ASP A 100 15.70 -10.27 1.62
CA ASP A 100 15.64 -11.09 2.83
C ASP A 100 14.64 -10.59 3.90
N LYS A 101 13.81 -9.59 3.60
CA LYS A 101 12.95 -8.96 4.61
C LYS A 101 11.50 -9.47 4.56
N PRO A 102 10.93 -9.95 5.69
CA PRO A 102 9.56 -10.47 5.73
C PRO A 102 8.47 -9.42 5.45
N TRP A 103 8.83 -8.14 5.30
CA TRP A 103 7.91 -7.02 5.09
C TRP A 103 7.91 -6.45 3.67
N THR A 104 8.57 -7.10 2.69
CA THR A 104 8.53 -6.70 1.26
C THR A 104 7.10 -6.60 0.73
N SER A 105 6.22 -7.51 1.15
CA SER A 105 4.77 -7.48 0.83
C SER A 105 4.04 -6.25 1.38
N VAL A 106 4.53 -5.67 2.48
CA VAL A 106 3.98 -4.46 3.09
C VAL A 106 4.59 -3.21 2.46
N GLY A 107 5.87 -3.25 2.09
CA GLY A 107 6.50 -2.26 1.21
C GLY A 107 5.66 -2.03 -0.04
N HIS A 108 5.28 -3.10 -0.75
CA HIS A 108 4.41 -3.01 -1.94
C HIS A 108 3.11 -2.28 -1.69
N ARG A 109 2.46 -2.52 -0.54
CA ARG A 109 1.21 -1.85 -0.17
C ARG A 109 1.43 -0.38 0.21
N ILE A 110 2.56 -0.08 0.86
CA ILE A 110 2.94 1.29 1.19
C ILE A 110 3.11 2.07 -0.09
N LEU A 111 3.85 1.53 -1.05
CA LEU A 111 4.09 2.19 -2.32
C LEU A 111 2.81 2.28 -3.17
N ALA A 112 2.04 1.20 -3.26
CA ALA A 112 0.73 1.21 -3.93
C ALA A 112 -0.19 2.34 -3.45
N THR A 113 -0.06 2.72 -2.17
CA THR A 113 -0.90 3.71 -1.52
C THR A 113 -0.33 5.13 -1.62
N LEU A 114 0.98 5.30 -1.44
CA LEU A 114 1.68 6.58 -1.65
C LEU A 114 1.56 7.06 -3.09
N TRP A 115 1.61 6.11 -4.03
CA TRP A 115 1.56 6.37 -5.47
C TRP A 115 0.16 6.25 -6.06
N ARG A 116 -0.86 6.59 -5.28
CA ARG A 116 -2.20 6.90 -5.81
C ARG A 116 -2.18 8.28 -6.50
N GLY A 117 -1.32 8.53 -7.49
CA GLY A 117 -1.26 9.86 -8.15
C GLY A 117 -0.23 10.02 -9.26
N SER A 118 -0.67 10.68 -10.35
CA SER A 118 -0.03 11.06 -11.63
C SER A 118 0.86 10.01 -12.35
N GLY A 119 0.22 9.23 -13.23
CA GLY A 119 0.84 8.30 -14.20
C GLY A 119 -0.20 7.81 -15.22
N PHE A 120 0.20 7.00 -16.22
CA PHE A 120 -0.65 6.37 -17.24
C PHE A 120 -1.87 5.66 -16.62
N ALA A 121 -1.70 5.05 -15.44
CA ALA A 121 -2.76 4.35 -14.71
C ALA A 121 -3.85 5.27 -14.10
N MET A 122 -3.65 6.59 -14.11
CA MET A 122 -4.62 7.60 -13.67
C MET A 122 -5.13 8.48 -14.82
N ARG A 123 -4.75 8.20 -16.09
CA ARG A 123 -5.36 8.86 -17.27
C ARG A 123 -6.86 8.56 -17.39
N TYR A 124 -7.30 7.52 -16.70
CA TYR A 124 -8.69 7.11 -16.63
C TYR A 124 -9.15 7.23 -15.17
N ASP A 125 -10.00 8.21 -14.88
CA ASP A 125 -10.65 8.31 -13.57
C ASP A 125 -11.34 6.99 -13.20
N HIS A 126 -11.91 6.32 -14.21
CA HIS A 126 -12.49 4.99 -14.14
C HIS A 126 -12.13 4.20 -15.42
N PRO A 127 -12.01 2.87 -15.36
CA PRO A 127 -11.80 2.05 -16.55
C PRO A 127 -12.83 2.38 -17.65
N PRO A 128 -12.45 2.40 -18.95
CA PRO A 128 -13.34 2.83 -20.03
C PRO A 128 -14.65 2.02 -20.13
N TYR A 129 -14.67 0.77 -19.64
CA TYR A 129 -15.88 -0.06 -19.57
C TYR A 129 -16.86 0.33 -18.45
N MET A 130 -16.43 1.18 -17.50
CA MET A 130 -17.16 1.51 -16.27
C MET A 130 -17.94 2.84 -16.36
N ALA A 131 -17.96 3.50 -17.53
CA ALA A 131 -18.61 4.79 -17.75
C ALA A 131 -20.10 4.84 -17.36
N LYS A 132 -20.80 3.69 -17.32
CA LYS A 132 -22.20 3.57 -16.91
C LYS A 132 -22.42 3.52 -15.39
N VAL A 133 -21.38 3.19 -14.61
CA VAL A 133 -21.43 3.03 -13.13
C VAL A 133 -20.95 4.31 -12.41
N LYS A 134 -20.65 5.37 -13.18
CA LYS A 134 -20.12 6.66 -12.73
C LYS A 134 -20.88 7.30 -11.56
N LYS A 135 -22.20 7.05 -11.46
CA LYS A 135 -23.06 7.58 -10.39
C LYS A 135 -22.93 6.86 -9.04
N LEU A 136 -22.37 5.66 -9.00
CA LEU A 136 -22.25 4.85 -7.78
C LEU A 136 -20.86 4.97 -7.13
N LEU A 137 -19.87 5.49 -7.87
CA LEU A 137 -18.50 5.69 -7.42
C LEU A 137 -18.18 7.19 -7.45
N ASN A 138 -18.92 7.98 -6.67
CA ASN A 138 -18.51 9.35 -6.38
C ASN A 138 -17.18 9.29 -5.62
N ARG A 139 -16.05 9.39 -6.35
CA ARG A 139 -14.78 9.81 -5.75
C ARG A 139 -14.96 11.29 -5.43
N GLU A 140 -15.27 11.60 -4.17
CA GLU A 140 -15.59 12.97 -3.77
C GLU A 140 -14.39 13.93 -3.93
N HIS A 141 -13.15 13.46 -3.86
CA HIS A 141 -11.95 14.31 -3.93
C HIS A 141 -10.87 13.72 -4.86
N ASP A 142 -10.17 14.60 -5.58
CA ASP A 142 -8.93 14.26 -6.29
C ASP A 142 -7.93 13.62 -5.30
N PRO A 143 -7.22 12.56 -5.70
CA PRO A 143 -6.26 11.93 -4.80
C PRO A 143 -5.12 12.91 -4.48
N TYR A 144 -4.81 13.03 -3.20
CA TYR A 144 -3.69 13.85 -2.73
C TYR A 144 -2.36 13.29 -3.25
N VAL A 145 -1.59 14.12 -3.94
CA VAL A 145 -0.27 13.75 -4.49
C VAL A 145 0.84 14.30 -3.59
N PRO A 146 1.62 13.45 -2.90
CA PRO A 146 2.61 13.90 -1.94
C PRO A 146 3.92 14.36 -2.61
N LYS A 147 3.93 15.57 -3.19
CA LYS A 147 5.04 16.10 -4.01
C LYS A 147 6.40 16.13 -3.32
N ARG A 148 6.48 16.55 -2.06
CA ARG A 148 7.73 16.63 -1.29
C ARG A 148 8.27 15.23 -0.98
N LEU A 149 7.39 14.29 -0.65
CA LEU A 149 7.78 12.89 -0.47
C LEU A 149 8.32 12.30 -1.78
N LEU A 150 7.64 12.55 -2.90
CA LEU A 150 8.07 12.08 -4.21
C LEU A 150 9.42 12.67 -4.64
N ALA A 151 9.63 13.96 -4.41
CA ALA A 151 10.93 14.60 -4.65
C ALA A 151 12.05 14.00 -3.78
N CYS A 152 11.74 13.65 -2.52
CA CYS A 152 12.70 12.97 -1.64
C CYS A 152 13.03 11.55 -2.14
N VAL A 153 12.04 10.81 -2.67
CA VAL A 153 12.27 9.50 -3.31
C VAL A 153 13.17 9.66 -4.55
N GLN A 154 12.90 10.66 -5.40
CA GLN A 154 13.74 10.98 -6.57
C GLN A 154 15.20 11.18 -6.18
N GLU A 155 15.43 12.09 -5.25
CA GLU A 155 16.77 12.45 -4.78
C GLU A 155 17.49 11.22 -4.21
N MET A 156 16.79 10.37 -3.47
CA MET A 156 17.36 9.17 -2.90
C MET A 156 17.76 8.13 -3.95
N LEU A 157 16.90 7.89 -4.94
CA LEU A 157 17.19 6.94 -6.01
C LEU A 157 18.35 7.41 -6.89
N LEU A 158 18.48 8.72 -7.11
CA LEU A 158 19.60 9.31 -7.87
C LEU A 158 20.91 9.33 -7.07
N SER A 159 20.85 9.59 -5.76
CA SER A 159 22.04 9.70 -4.90
C SER A 159 22.60 8.34 -4.47
N GLU A 160 21.78 7.29 -4.35
CA GLU A 160 22.18 5.94 -3.91
C GLU A 160 21.91 4.88 -5.00
N PRO A 161 22.75 4.78 -6.05
CA PRO A 161 22.49 3.89 -7.20
C PRO A 161 22.46 2.41 -6.84
N VAL A 162 23.20 1.98 -5.80
CA VAL A 162 23.18 0.58 -5.33
C VAL A 162 21.83 0.24 -4.69
N LEU A 163 21.29 1.15 -3.87
CA LEU A 163 19.96 0.99 -3.27
C LEU A 163 18.89 0.99 -4.36
N ALA A 164 18.98 1.93 -5.31
CA ALA A 164 18.06 2.01 -6.44
C ALA A 164 18.08 0.72 -7.29
N GLY A 165 19.26 0.16 -7.56
CA GLY A 165 19.40 -1.09 -8.30
C GLY A 165 18.70 -2.26 -7.61
N LYS A 166 18.92 -2.43 -6.30
CA LYS A 166 18.23 -3.45 -5.49
C LYS A 166 16.71 -3.25 -5.48
N PHE A 167 16.27 -2.00 -5.29
CA PHE A 167 14.87 -1.64 -5.27
C PHE A 167 14.16 -1.97 -6.59
N VAL A 168 14.74 -1.56 -7.72
CA VAL A 168 14.20 -1.83 -9.06
C VAL A 168 14.21 -3.33 -9.35
N HIS A 169 15.28 -4.04 -9.00
CA HIS A 169 15.37 -5.49 -9.15
C HIS A 169 14.23 -6.19 -8.41
N SER A 170 14.03 -5.85 -7.13
CA SER A 170 12.96 -6.39 -6.30
C SER A 170 11.57 -6.10 -6.89
N ILE A 171 11.31 -4.88 -7.37
CA ILE A 171 10.03 -4.57 -8.03
C ILE A 171 9.79 -5.44 -9.26
N LEU A 172 10.80 -5.58 -10.12
CA LEU A 172 10.68 -6.36 -11.35
C LEU A 172 10.48 -7.85 -11.07
N GLU A 173 11.20 -8.40 -10.09
CA GLU A 173 11.05 -9.79 -9.65
C GLU A 173 9.65 -10.05 -9.11
N HIS A 174 9.17 -9.22 -8.19
CA HIS A 174 7.82 -9.37 -7.62
C HIS A 174 6.71 -9.09 -8.64
N LEU A 175 6.95 -8.22 -9.61
CA LEU A 175 6.00 -7.98 -10.70
C LEU A 175 5.90 -9.23 -11.58
N ASN A 176 7.04 -9.80 -11.97
CA ASN A 176 7.09 -11.02 -12.77
C ASN A 176 6.39 -12.18 -12.04
N TRP A 177 6.67 -12.36 -10.75
CA TRP A 177 6.01 -13.37 -9.92
C TRP A 177 4.50 -13.13 -9.81
N SER A 178 4.07 -11.95 -9.36
CA SER A 178 2.64 -11.65 -9.14
C SER A 178 1.83 -11.76 -10.42
N PHE A 179 2.40 -11.33 -11.56
CA PHE A 179 1.73 -11.39 -12.84
C PHE A 179 1.61 -12.83 -13.35
N SER A 180 2.66 -13.65 -13.20
CA SER A 180 2.63 -15.07 -13.57
C SER A 180 1.59 -15.84 -12.76
N GLU A 181 1.57 -15.64 -11.44
CA GLU A 181 0.57 -16.22 -10.54
C GLU A 181 -0.84 -15.74 -10.87
N PHE A 182 -1.03 -14.45 -11.18
CA PHE A 182 -2.32 -13.90 -11.59
C PHE A 182 -2.87 -14.62 -12.83
N ILE A 183 -2.04 -14.79 -13.86
CA ILE A 183 -2.44 -15.48 -15.09
C ILE A 183 -2.76 -16.95 -14.82
N GLY A 184 -1.94 -17.65 -14.01
CA GLY A 184 -2.19 -19.03 -13.63
C GLY A 184 -3.54 -19.20 -12.91
N GLN A 185 -3.78 -18.40 -11.89
CA GLN A 185 -5.04 -18.43 -11.13
C GLN A 185 -6.25 -18.05 -11.99
N LEU A 186 -6.11 -17.07 -12.90
CA LEU A 186 -7.17 -16.69 -13.82
C LEU A 186 -7.52 -17.83 -14.79
N GLN A 187 -6.52 -18.52 -15.32
CA GLN A 187 -6.71 -19.68 -16.20
C GLN A 187 -7.41 -20.83 -15.47
N GLU A 188 -7.05 -21.11 -14.23
CA GLU A 188 -7.72 -22.13 -13.41
C GLU A 188 -9.20 -21.80 -13.22
N VAL A 189 -9.53 -20.55 -12.87
CA VAL A 189 -10.92 -20.09 -12.73
C VAL A 189 -11.69 -20.25 -14.05
N GLN A 190 -11.09 -19.88 -15.18
CA GLN A 190 -11.70 -20.04 -16.50
C GLN A 190 -11.91 -21.52 -16.87
N GLN A 191 -10.96 -22.40 -16.59
CA GLN A 191 -11.09 -23.83 -16.84
C GLN A 191 -12.19 -24.46 -15.98
N GLN A 192 -12.28 -24.09 -14.69
CA GLN A 192 -13.33 -24.56 -13.81
C GLN A 192 -14.71 -24.04 -14.25
N SER A 193 -14.80 -22.78 -14.69
CA SER A 193 -16.02 -22.21 -15.29
C SER A 193 -16.45 -22.97 -16.55
N ASN A 194 -15.50 -23.28 -17.45
CA ASN A 194 -15.79 -24.02 -18.69
C ASN A 194 -16.19 -25.48 -18.42
N ARG A 195 -15.64 -26.14 -17.40
CA ARG A 195 -16.07 -27.48 -16.96
C ARG A 195 -17.45 -27.45 -16.30
N GLY A 196 -17.78 -26.35 -15.62
CA GLY A 196 -19.04 -26.11 -14.92
C GLY A 196 -20.25 -25.75 -15.79
N TRP A 197 -20.09 -25.62 -17.11
CA TRP A 197 -21.21 -25.35 -18.02
C TRP A 197 -21.98 -26.63 -18.43
N ASN A 198 -21.36 -27.81 -18.25
CA ASN A 198 -21.93 -29.11 -18.64
C ASN A 198 -22.70 -29.83 -17.52
N SER A 199 -22.63 -29.34 -16.28
CA SER A 199 -23.39 -29.83 -15.12
C SER A 199 -23.96 -28.61 -14.41
N ALA A 200 -25.15 -28.70 -13.83
CA ALA A 200 -25.84 -27.61 -13.12
C ALA A 200 -25.15 -27.15 -11.81
N THR A 201 -23.81 -27.21 -11.76
CA THR A 201 -22.90 -27.02 -10.63
C THR A 201 -21.63 -26.29 -11.12
N GLY A 202 -21.78 -25.20 -11.87
CA GLY A 202 -20.66 -24.32 -12.20
C GLY A 202 -20.22 -23.48 -11.00
N LEU A 203 -19.03 -22.87 -11.08
CA LEU A 203 -18.40 -22.04 -10.04
C LEU A 203 -19.27 -20.84 -9.60
N LEU A 204 -20.18 -20.39 -10.46
CA LEU A 204 -21.20 -19.37 -10.16
C LEU A 204 -22.52 -19.95 -9.63
N ALA A 205 -22.78 -21.24 -9.85
CA ALA A 205 -23.98 -21.94 -9.39
C ALA A 205 -23.83 -22.49 -7.96
N SER A 206 -22.60 -22.86 -7.56
CA SER A 206 -22.23 -23.05 -6.15
C SER A 206 -21.13 -22.05 -5.77
N LEU A 207 -21.56 -20.90 -5.24
CA LEU A 207 -20.67 -19.89 -4.61
C LEU A 207 -20.08 -20.46 -3.31
N ASP A 208 -19.37 -21.58 -3.41
CA ASP A 208 -18.79 -22.25 -2.27
C ASP A 208 -17.56 -21.47 -1.79
N ALA A 209 -17.22 -21.65 -0.51
CA ALA A 209 -16.13 -20.90 0.14
C ALA A 209 -14.78 -21.02 -0.59
N ALA A 210 -14.55 -22.13 -1.30
CA ALA A 210 -13.34 -22.36 -2.10
C ALA A 210 -13.28 -21.46 -3.35
N ALA A 211 -14.39 -21.34 -4.09
CA ALA A 211 -14.50 -20.48 -5.27
C ALA A 211 -14.31 -19.01 -4.89
N LEU A 212 -14.94 -18.57 -3.80
CA LEU A 212 -14.77 -17.23 -3.26
C LEU A 212 -13.32 -16.95 -2.80
N ARG A 213 -12.66 -17.94 -2.19
CA ARG A 213 -11.25 -17.83 -1.81
C ARG A 213 -10.35 -17.67 -3.03
N GLN A 214 -10.58 -18.45 -4.08
CA GLN A 214 -9.78 -18.38 -5.31
C GLN A 214 -9.96 -17.03 -6.01
N LEU A 215 -11.20 -16.54 -6.14
CA LEU A 215 -11.47 -15.20 -6.70
C LEU A 215 -10.78 -14.08 -5.90
N ARG A 216 -10.75 -14.17 -4.56
CA ARG A 216 -10.00 -13.21 -3.72
C ARG A 216 -8.50 -13.25 -3.95
N ILE A 217 -7.93 -14.42 -4.24
CA ILE A 217 -6.51 -14.57 -4.57
C ILE A 217 -6.23 -13.91 -5.92
N VAL A 218 -7.07 -14.16 -6.93
CA VAL A 218 -6.97 -13.52 -8.26
C VAL A 218 -7.02 -11.99 -8.14
N ASP A 219 -7.99 -11.47 -7.39
CA ASP A 219 -8.14 -10.03 -7.13
C ASP A 219 -6.89 -9.45 -6.44
N MET A 220 -6.39 -10.12 -5.41
CA MET A 220 -5.17 -9.71 -4.70
C MET A 220 -3.93 -9.66 -5.62
N LEU A 221 -3.74 -10.68 -6.46
CA LEU A 221 -2.60 -10.76 -7.37
C LEU A 221 -2.68 -9.68 -8.45
N PHE A 222 -3.87 -9.43 -9.01
CA PHE A 222 -4.11 -8.36 -9.96
C PHE A 222 -3.76 -6.99 -9.37
N GLU A 223 -4.30 -6.67 -8.19
CA GLU A 223 -4.02 -5.41 -7.49
C GLU A 223 -2.54 -5.25 -7.17
N LEU A 224 -1.85 -6.33 -6.78
CA LEU A 224 -0.41 -6.33 -6.56
C LEU A 224 0.37 -6.02 -7.85
N SER A 225 0.08 -6.69 -8.96
CA SER A 225 0.75 -6.45 -10.24
C SER A 225 0.53 -5.02 -10.75
N VAL A 226 -0.71 -4.53 -10.68
CA VAL A 226 -1.03 -3.13 -11.06
C VAL A 226 -0.27 -2.14 -10.18
N SER A 227 -0.20 -2.40 -8.88
CA SER A 227 0.53 -1.56 -7.94
C SER A 227 2.02 -1.52 -8.25
N LEU A 228 2.65 -2.66 -8.50
CA LEU A 228 4.06 -2.75 -8.85
C LEU A 228 4.39 -2.05 -10.18
N MET A 229 3.52 -2.18 -11.19
CA MET A 229 3.67 -1.44 -12.44
C MET A 229 3.61 0.07 -12.24
N ARG A 230 2.75 0.57 -11.34
CA ARG A 230 2.69 2.02 -11.01
C ARG A 230 3.97 2.50 -10.36
N VAL A 231 4.50 1.73 -9.41
CA VAL A 231 5.78 2.07 -8.75
C VAL A 231 6.91 2.13 -9.77
N LEU A 232 6.97 1.15 -10.69
CA LEU A 232 7.95 1.13 -11.77
C LEU A 232 7.82 2.36 -12.70
N GLU A 233 6.59 2.67 -13.13
CA GLU A 233 6.32 3.84 -13.98
C GLU A 233 6.82 5.13 -13.34
N LEU A 234 6.53 5.33 -12.06
CA LEU A 234 6.93 6.52 -11.32
C LEU A 234 8.44 6.55 -11.07
N THR A 235 9.07 5.40 -10.84
CA THR A 235 10.54 5.31 -10.75
C THR A 235 11.22 5.73 -12.06
N MET A 236 10.56 5.57 -13.20
CA MET A 236 11.08 6.00 -14.51
C MET A 236 10.69 7.44 -14.91
N ALA A 237 9.55 7.94 -14.40
CA ALA A 237 9.04 9.28 -14.71
C ALA A 237 9.69 10.39 -13.87
N VAL A 238 10.27 9.99 -12.74
CA VAL A 238 11.02 10.79 -11.78
C VAL A 238 12.49 10.78 -12.18
#